data_AF-A0A7N8XSI8-F1
#
_entry.id   AF-A0A7N8XSI8-F1
#
_cell.length_a   1.000
_cell.length_b   1.000
_cell.length_c   1.000
_cell.angle_alpha   90.00
_cell.angle_beta   90.00
_cell.angle_gamma   90.00
#
_symmetry.space_group_name_H-M   'P 1'
#
loop_
_entity.id
_entity.type
_entity.pdbx_description
1 polymer ?
#
loop_
_entity_poly.entity_id
_entity_poly.type
_entity_poly.pdbx_seq_one_letter_code
_entity_poly.pdbx_strand_id
1 'polypeptide(L)'
;MSLSISLTLWLNQLLPLKPLFRYSTIPDDPVLKYITYVGVGISIGSLVICLIIEAVIWRKIRRNNTSYLRHVSIVNIAVSLLIADIWFIVGAAISDGKEKPLPACTAVTFFIHFFYLALFFWMLASGLLLLYRTVSVFDVGLSKKSMLAIGFSLGYGAPLIIVIITISVTAHKLTYIRQDGGCWLDWDKSKALLAFVIPALMIVLINLIILLVVLYKMLRRRAVVDTAQAAERHALVVIARTLAVLTPLFGLTWGLGVGTMAVPYNRGTHISFAFFNSLQGFFILVFGTLLDKKVRMSTSKCNLHGIFYLYWIDNVNMLF
;
A
#
# COMPACT_ATOMS: atom_id res chain seq x y z
N MET A 1 -0.53 37.58 -46.87
CA MET A 1 0.08 37.13 -45.60
C MET A 1 -0.92 37.01 -44.45
N SER A 2 -1.94 37.87 -44.38
CA SER A 2 -3.01 37.85 -43.35
C SER A 2 -4.08 36.76 -43.55
N LEU A 3 -4.36 36.30 -44.77
CA LEU A 3 -5.36 35.25 -45.02
C LEU A 3 -4.92 33.86 -44.54
N SER A 4 -3.63 33.52 -44.70
CA SER A 4 -3.07 32.26 -44.20
C SER A 4 -3.05 32.22 -42.67
N ILE A 5 -2.82 33.34 -41.99
CA ILE A 5 -2.79 33.41 -40.52
C ILE A 5 -4.19 33.20 -39.92
N SER A 6 -5.25 33.74 -40.54
CA SER A 6 -6.63 33.49 -40.11
C SER A 6 -7.09 32.06 -40.36
N LEU A 7 -6.62 31.40 -41.43
CA LEU A 7 -6.97 30.00 -41.71
C LEU A 7 -6.28 29.04 -40.73
N THR A 8 -5.03 29.32 -40.32
CA THR A 8 -4.33 28.54 -39.28
C THR A 8 -4.93 28.77 -37.88
N LEU A 9 -5.43 29.97 -37.59
CA LEU A 9 -6.16 30.28 -36.35
C LEU A 9 -7.55 29.63 -36.33
N TRP A 10 -8.25 29.54 -37.47
CA TRP A 10 -9.53 28.82 -37.59
C TRP A 10 -9.37 27.28 -37.55
N LEU A 11 -8.30 26.74 -38.13
CA LEU A 11 -7.97 25.30 -38.06
C LEU A 11 -7.54 24.84 -36.65
N ASN A 12 -7.02 25.73 -35.81
CA ASN A 12 -6.70 25.43 -34.41
C ASN A 12 -7.91 25.50 -33.47
N GLN A 13 -9.05 26.05 -33.92
CA GLN A 13 -10.22 26.29 -33.07
C GLN A 13 -11.34 25.23 -33.24
N LEU A 14 -11.25 24.32 -34.22
CA LEU A 14 -12.28 23.31 -34.51
C LEU A 14 -11.69 21.89 -34.62
N LEU A 15 -11.60 21.26 -33.43
CA LEU A 15 -11.39 19.82 -33.13
C LEU A 15 -9.97 19.22 -33.34
N PRO A 16 -9.49 18.35 -32.42
CA PRO A 16 -10.30 17.46 -31.59
C PRO A 16 -9.99 17.47 -30.08
N LEU A 17 -11.05 17.32 -29.29
CA LEU A 17 -11.04 16.49 -28.09
C LEU A 17 -10.48 15.10 -28.46
N LYS A 18 -9.16 14.90 -28.34
CA LYS A 18 -8.39 13.63 -28.41
C LYS A 18 -6.91 14.01 -28.34
N PRO A 19 -6.11 13.54 -27.36
CA PRO A 19 -6.20 12.23 -26.74
C PRO A 19 -6.30 12.34 -25.22
N LEU A 20 -7.53 12.25 -24.75
CA LEU A 20 -7.91 11.90 -23.40
C LEU A 20 -7.34 10.47 -23.15
N PHE A 21 -6.58 10.24 -22.08
CA PHE A 21 -6.24 8.91 -21.55
C PHE A 21 -5.67 7.84 -22.52
N ARG A 22 -4.36 7.89 -22.80
CA ARG A 22 -3.59 6.71 -23.27
C ARG A 22 -3.14 5.78 -22.12
N TYR A 23 -3.82 5.81 -20.97
CA TYR A 23 -3.47 4.96 -19.81
C TYR A 23 -3.96 3.50 -19.96
N SER A 24 -4.80 3.24 -20.95
CA SER A 24 -5.27 1.91 -21.33
C SER A 24 -5.60 1.97 -22.81
N THR A 25 -5.38 0.91 -23.58
CA THR A 25 -5.81 0.90 -24.98
C THR A 25 -7.32 0.70 -25.13
N ILE A 26 -8.12 1.09 -24.13
CA ILE A 26 -9.59 1.08 -24.17
C ILE A 26 -10.06 2.52 -24.19
N PRO A 27 -10.80 2.92 -25.24
CA PRO A 27 -11.12 4.31 -25.50
C PRO A 27 -11.98 4.90 -24.38
N ASP A 28 -11.58 6.08 -23.89
CA ASP A 28 -12.42 7.12 -23.29
C ASP A 28 -13.69 6.66 -22.57
N ASP A 29 -13.54 5.75 -21.61
CA ASP A 29 -14.66 5.26 -20.82
C ASP A 29 -14.82 6.13 -19.57
N PRO A 30 -15.76 7.10 -19.54
CA PRO A 30 -16.02 7.93 -18.36
C PRO A 30 -16.41 7.08 -17.15
N VAL A 31 -16.96 5.88 -17.39
CA VAL A 31 -17.35 4.94 -16.34
C VAL A 31 -16.11 4.41 -15.61
N LEU A 32 -15.05 4.04 -16.33
CA LEU A 32 -13.82 3.51 -15.71
C LEU A 32 -13.10 4.57 -14.89
N LYS A 33 -13.07 5.83 -15.36
CA LYS A 33 -12.53 6.95 -14.58
C LYS A 33 -13.33 7.15 -13.29
N TYR A 34 -14.65 7.20 -13.39
CA TYR A 34 -15.53 7.37 -12.23
C TYR A 34 -15.34 6.25 -11.20
N ILE A 35 -15.32 4.99 -11.65
CA ILE A 35 -15.07 3.83 -10.79
C ILE A 35 -13.72 3.93 -10.08
N THR A 36 -12.67 4.37 -10.80
CA THR A 36 -11.32 4.49 -10.23
C THR A 36 -11.25 5.60 -9.18
N TYR A 37 -11.75 6.80 -9.47
CA TYR A 37 -11.73 7.92 -8.51
C TYR A 37 -12.61 7.67 -7.29
N VAL A 38 -13.84 7.17 -7.49
CA VAL A 38 -14.74 6.84 -6.38
C VAL A 38 -14.15 5.69 -5.56
N GLY A 39 -13.61 4.67 -6.22
CA GLY A 39 -12.99 3.53 -5.57
C GLY A 39 -11.79 3.91 -4.69
N VAL A 40 -10.86 4.71 -5.24
CA VAL A 40 -9.70 5.22 -4.49
C VAL A 40 -10.16 6.16 -3.37
N GLY A 41 -11.19 7.00 -3.60
CA GLY A 41 -11.78 7.84 -2.56
C GLY A 41 -12.34 7.05 -1.37
N ILE A 42 -13.03 5.94 -1.62
CA ILE A 42 -13.52 5.03 -0.58
C ILE A 42 -12.35 4.37 0.18
N SER A 43 -11.30 3.97 -0.53
CA SER A 43 -10.06 3.45 0.08
C SER A 43 -9.45 4.47 1.03
N ILE A 44 -9.22 5.70 0.55
CA ILE A 44 -8.68 6.82 1.33
C ILE A 44 -9.53 7.08 2.58
N GLY A 45 -10.85 7.19 2.45
CA GLY A 45 -11.75 7.42 3.58
C GLY A 45 -11.66 6.30 4.63
N SER A 46 -11.60 5.05 4.17
CA SER A 46 -11.45 3.87 5.05
C SER A 46 -10.10 3.87 5.78
N LEU A 47 -9.03 4.27 5.10
CA LEU A 47 -7.67 4.37 5.68
C LEU A 47 -7.58 5.50 6.72
N VAL A 48 -8.20 6.65 6.46
CA VAL A 48 -8.27 7.75 7.43
C VAL A 48 -9.01 7.30 8.70
N ILE A 49 -10.13 6.60 8.55
CA ILE A 49 -10.87 6.05 9.69
C ILE A 49 -10.01 5.01 10.44
N CYS A 50 -9.31 4.13 9.71
CA CYS A 50 -8.39 3.14 10.28
C CYS A 50 -7.32 3.80 11.14
N LEU A 51 -6.70 4.88 10.62
CA LEU A 51 -5.67 5.66 11.30
C LEU A 51 -6.20 6.38 12.56
N ILE A 52 -7.42 6.91 12.51
CA ILE A 52 -8.08 7.51 13.68
C ILE A 52 -8.31 6.47 14.77
N ILE A 53 -8.82 5.29 14.41
CA ILE A 53 -9.08 4.19 15.35
C ILE A 53 -7.77 3.73 16.01
N GLU A 54 -6.73 3.51 15.22
CA GLU A 54 -5.41 3.12 15.72
C GLU A 54 -4.81 4.16 16.67
N ALA A 55 -4.92 5.44 16.34
CA ALA A 55 -4.48 6.53 17.21
C ALA A 55 -5.20 6.48 18.56
N VAL A 56 -6.53 6.40 18.57
CA VAL A 56 -7.33 6.38 19.82
C VAL A 56 -6.91 5.25 20.77
N ILE A 57 -6.51 4.10 20.22
CA ILE A 57 -6.27 2.89 20.99
C ILE A 57 -4.80 2.76 21.39
N TRP A 58 -3.90 3.50 20.72
CA TRP A 58 -2.46 3.54 20.95
C TRP A 58 -2.07 3.57 22.43
N ARG A 59 -2.71 4.45 23.21
CA ARG A 59 -2.44 4.59 24.66
C ARG A 59 -2.76 3.33 25.47
N LYS A 60 -3.77 2.56 25.07
CA LYS A 60 -4.19 1.33 25.77
C LYS A 60 -3.30 0.11 25.41
N ILE A 61 -2.62 0.15 24.27
CA ILE A 61 -1.88 -0.99 23.69
C ILE A 61 -0.44 -1.09 24.19
N ARG A 62 0.16 0.01 24.67
CA ARG A 62 1.58 0.11 25.05
C ARG A 62 2.08 -0.99 26.01
N ARG A 63 1.18 -1.65 26.74
CA ARG A 63 1.49 -2.69 27.73
C ARG A 63 1.86 -4.06 27.13
N ASN A 64 1.42 -4.42 25.92
CA ASN A 64 1.68 -5.73 25.32
C ASN A 64 2.53 -5.62 24.04
N ASN A 65 3.71 -6.25 24.04
CA ASN A 65 4.72 -6.14 22.98
C ASN A 65 4.21 -6.60 21.60
N THR A 66 3.53 -7.76 21.56
CA THR A 66 3.02 -8.35 20.32
C THR A 66 1.88 -7.51 19.75
N SER A 67 1.03 -6.95 20.63
CA SER A 67 -0.01 -6.04 20.18
C SER A 67 0.58 -4.72 19.68
N TYR A 68 1.55 -4.16 20.40
CA TYR A 68 2.24 -2.93 19.98
C TYR A 68 2.83 -3.03 18.57
N LEU A 69 3.63 -4.06 18.29
CA LEU A 69 4.27 -4.22 16.98
C LEU A 69 3.26 -4.49 15.85
N ARG A 70 2.15 -5.17 16.15
CA ARG A 70 1.02 -5.32 15.20
C ARG A 70 0.45 -3.96 14.82
N HIS A 71 0.07 -3.15 15.82
CA HIS A 71 -0.56 -1.85 15.58
C HIS A 71 0.39 -0.89 14.86
N VAL A 72 1.69 -0.89 15.21
CA VAL A 72 2.73 -0.18 14.44
C VAL A 72 2.71 -0.61 12.97
N SER A 73 2.69 -1.91 12.70
CA SER A 73 2.72 -2.42 11.32
C SER A 73 1.45 -2.03 10.56
N ILE A 74 0.26 -2.14 11.18
CA ILE A 74 -1.01 -1.72 10.57
C ILE A 74 -1.01 -0.23 10.25
N VAL A 75 -0.56 0.62 11.17
CA VAL A 75 -0.46 2.07 10.95
C VAL A 75 0.47 2.34 9.77
N ASN A 76 1.65 1.72 9.71
CA ASN A 76 2.58 1.94 8.61
C ASN A 76 2.06 1.40 7.26
N ILE A 77 1.37 0.26 7.23
CA ILE A 77 0.68 -0.24 6.03
C ILE A 77 -0.38 0.77 5.58
N ALA A 78 -1.20 1.26 6.50
CA ALA A 78 -2.28 2.20 6.20
C ALA A 78 -1.76 3.56 5.74
N VAL A 79 -0.73 4.11 6.40
CA VAL A 79 -0.06 5.36 5.99
C VAL A 79 0.58 5.20 4.61
N SER A 80 1.28 4.08 4.37
CA SER A 80 1.93 3.84 3.08
C SER A 80 0.91 3.76 1.95
N LEU A 81 -0.19 3.01 2.13
CA LEU A 81 -1.26 2.96 1.13
C LEU A 81 -1.94 4.32 0.93
N LEU A 82 -2.22 5.04 2.01
CA LEU A 82 -2.86 6.36 1.95
C LEU A 82 -2.02 7.35 1.14
N ILE A 83 -0.71 7.40 1.39
CA ILE A 83 0.19 8.27 0.66
C ILE A 83 0.27 7.82 -0.81
N ALA A 84 0.34 6.53 -1.08
CA ALA A 84 0.35 6.00 -2.44
C ALA A 84 -0.95 6.34 -3.22
N ASP A 85 -2.12 6.22 -2.59
CA ASP A 85 -3.43 6.58 -3.17
C ASP A 85 -3.53 8.09 -3.47
N ILE A 86 -3.03 8.95 -2.57
CA ILE A 86 -2.96 10.39 -2.79
C ILE A 86 -2.08 10.70 -4.00
N TRP A 87 -0.87 10.15 -4.04
CA TRP A 87 0.04 10.38 -5.17
C TRP A 87 -0.45 9.76 -6.47
N PHE A 88 -1.22 8.66 -6.42
CA PHE A 88 -1.90 8.10 -7.58
C PHE A 88 -2.89 9.10 -8.18
N ILE A 89 -3.72 9.75 -7.34
CA ILE A 89 -4.65 10.81 -7.77
C ILE A 89 -3.90 12.02 -8.31
N VAL A 90 -2.84 12.48 -7.61
CA VAL A 90 -2.01 13.61 -8.05
C VAL A 90 -1.34 13.30 -9.39
N GLY A 91 -0.84 12.07 -9.57
CA GLY A 91 -0.25 11.60 -10.82
C GLY A 91 -1.25 11.57 -11.96
N ALA A 92 -2.49 11.14 -11.70
CA ALA A 92 -3.58 11.23 -12.66
C ALA A 92 -3.89 12.69 -13.03
N ALA A 93 -4.00 13.58 -12.04
CA ALA A 93 -4.28 15.01 -12.26
C ALA A 93 -3.17 15.73 -13.05
N ILE A 94 -1.89 15.44 -12.76
CA ILE A 94 -0.75 16.00 -13.51
C ILE A 94 -0.71 15.43 -14.93
N SER A 95 -1.04 14.16 -15.10
CA SER A 95 -1.10 13.52 -16.43
C SER A 95 -2.20 14.12 -17.32
N ASP A 96 -3.27 14.65 -16.70
CA ASP A 96 -4.38 15.36 -17.35
C ASP A 96 -4.10 16.85 -17.64
N GLY A 97 -3.03 17.41 -17.07
CA GLY A 97 -2.62 18.80 -17.31
C GLY A 97 -2.05 19.05 -18.71
N LYS A 98 -2.21 20.29 -19.21
CA LYS A 98 -1.65 20.72 -20.51
C LYS A 98 -0.11 20.79 -20.50
N GLU A 99 0.47 21.11 -19.34
CA GLU A 99 1.91 21.12 -19.12
C GLU A 99 2.30 19.99 -18.17
N LYS A 100 3.28 19.20 -18.59
CA LYS A 100 3.78 18.03 -17.84
C LYS A 100 5.20 18.30 -17.38
N PRO A 101 5.41 19.03 -16.28
CA PRO A 101 6.76 19.24 -15.77
C PRO A 101 7.38 17.89 -15.41
N LEU A 102 8.40 17.50 -16.18
CA LEU A 102 9.16 16.25 -16.00
C LEU A 102 9.58 15.98 -14.54
N PRO A 103 10.05 17.00 -13.78
CA PRO A 103 10.42 16.82 -12.38
C PRO A 103 9.23 16.43 -11.48
N ALA A 104 8.06 17.02 -11.69
CA ALA A 104 6.87 16.71 -10.89
C ALA A 104 6.38 15.28 -11.15
N CYS A 105 6.36 14.87 -12.42
CA CYS A 105 5.99 13.53 -12.84
C CYS A 105 6.95 12.46 -12.29
N THR A 106 8.24 12.80 -12.20
CA THR A 106 9.29 11.95 -11.63
C THR A 106 9.08 11.78 -10.12
N ALA A 107 8.86 12.88 -9.41
CA ALA A 107 8.61 12.87 -7.96
C ALA A 107 7.37 12.05 -7.61
N VAL A 108 6.27 12.24 -8.35
CA VAL A 108 5.03 11.47 -8.15
C VAL A 108 5.28 9.97 -8.34
N THR A 109 5.95 9.58 -9.43
CA THR A 109 6.27 8.18 -9.73
C THR A 109 7.17 7.58 -8.64
N PHE A 110 8.13 8.34 -8.13
CA PHE A 110 8.98 7.94 -7.01
C PHE A 110 8.16 7.64 -5.76
N PHE A 111 7.29 8.56 -5.34
CA PHE A 111 6.49 8.38 -4.13
C PHE A 111 5.53 7.20 -4.25
N ILE A 112 4.86 7.06 -5.38
CA ILE A 112 4.01 5.90 -5.70
C ILE A 112 4.82 4.61 -5.55
N HIS A 113 5.96 4.50 -6.24
CA HIS A 113 6.79 3.31 -6.24
C HIS A 113 7.27 2.97 -4.81
N PHE A 114 7.81 3.97 -4.10
CA PHE A 114 8.33 3.80 -2.76
C PHE A 114 7.26 3.36 -1.77
N PHE A 115 6.12 4.04 -1.71
CA PHE A 115 5.10 3.76 -0.69
C PHE A 115 4.31 2.48 -0.97
N TYR A 116 4.04 2.14 -2.23
CA TYR A 116 3.47 0.82 -2.53
C TYR A 116 4.44 -0.31 -2.17
N LEU A 117 5.74 -0.14 -2.41
CA LEU A 117 6.72 -1.14 -2.04
C LEU A 117 6.85 -1.24 -0.51
N ALA A 118 6.88 -0.09 0.20
CA ALA A 118 6.86 -0.03 1.66
C ALA A 118 5.66 -0.77 2.26
N LEU A 119 4.47 -0.64 1.67
CA LEU A 119 3.29 -1.41 2.08
C LEU A 119 3.56 -2.93 2.06
N PHE A 120 4.17 -3.46 0.98
CA PHE A 120 4.49 -4.88 0.91
C PHE A 120 5.53 -5.29 1.95
N PHE A 121 6.59 -4.50 2.13
CA PHE A 121 7.62 -4.81 3.11
C PHE A 121 7.11 -4.74 4.55
N TRP A 122 6.20 -3.82 4.88
CA TRP A 122 5.52 -3.82 6.18
C TRP A 122 4.57 -5.02 6.37
N MET A 123 3.96 -5.50 5.29
CA MET A 123 3.20 -6.74 5.31
C MET A 123 4.11 -7.95 5.54
N LEU A 124 5.29 -7.99 4.92
CA LEU A 124 6.32 -9.00 5.20
C LEU A 124 6.77 -8.94 6.66
N ALA A 125 7.04 -7.74 7.19
CA ALA A 125 7.40 -7.54 8.59
C ALA A 125 6.32 -8.09 9.54
N SER A 126 5.04 -7.88 9.21
CA SER A 126 3.90 -8.44 9.95
C SER A 126 3.87 -9.97 9.88
N GLY A 127 4.15 -10.56 8.70
CA GLY A 127 4.28 -12.00 8.52
C GLY A 127 5.43 -12.60 9.33
N LEU A 128 6.61 -12.00 9.26
CA LEU A 128 7.78 -12.44 10.03
C LEU A 128 7.54 -12.32 11.54
N LEU A 129 6.87 -11.26 12.00
CA LEU A 129 6.45 -11.11 13.39
C LEU A 129 5.53 -12.25 13.83
N LEU A 130 4.54 -12.60 13.00
CA LEU A 130 3.62 -13.71 13.24
C LEU A 130 4.36 -15.05 13.31
N LEU A 131 5.28 -15.29 12.38
CA LEU A 131 6.12 -16.49 12.37
C LEU A 131 6.96 -16.56 13.63
N TYR A 132 7.73 -15.50 13.93
CA TYR A 132 8.60 -15.41 15.09
C TYR A 132 7.85 -15.72 16.39
N ARG A 133 6.69 -15.08 16.62
CA ARG A 133 5.88 -15.32 17.81
C ARG A 133 5.27 -16.73 17.88
N THR A 134 5.06 -17.35 16.73
CA THR A 134 4.54 -18.71 16.66
C THR A 134 5.64 -19.76 16.86
N VAL A 135 6.87 -19.50 16.40
CA VAL A 135 7.96 -20.48 16.47
C VAL A 135 8.88 -20.33 17.67
N SER A 136 9.02 -19.12 18.22
CA SER A 136 9.84 -18.84 19.40
C SER A 136 9.10 -19.31 20.65
N VAL A 137 9.59 -20.39 21.25
CA VAL A 137 9.02 -21.04 22.45
C VAL A 137 9.78 -20.65 23.73
N PHE A 138 10.86 -19.86 23.62
CA PHE A 138 11.77 -19.55 24.73
C PHE A 138 11.85 -18.05 24.99
N ASP A 139 11.82 -17.68 26.27
CA ASP A 139 11.81 -16.30 26.82
C ASP A 139 13.09 -15.47 26.56
N VAL A 140 14.07 -16.00 25.82
CA VAL A 140 15.23 -15.23 25.33
C VAL A 140 14.85 -14.54 24.01
N GLY A 141 13.85 -13.67 24.09
CA GLY A 141 13.28 -12.98 22.94
C GLY A 141 14.04 -11.70 22.54
N LEU A 142 13.91 -11.29 21.28
CA LEU A 142 14.38 -9.98 20.82
C LEU A 142 13.68 -8.87 21.62
N SER A 143 14.44 -7.86 22.04
CA SER A 143 13.88 -6.67 22.68
C SER A 143 12.89 -5.96 21.75
N LYS A 144 11.86 -5.32 22.32
CA LYS A 144 10.88 -4.52 21.58
C LYS A 144 11.56 -3.51 20.65
N LYS A 145 12.62 -2.85 21.12
CA LYS A 145 13.40 -1.88 20.35
C LYS A 145 14.06 -2.51 19.12
N SER A 146 14.68 -3.68 19.30
CA SER A 146 15.31 -4.42 18.20
C SER A 146 14.29 -4.87 17.17
N MET A 147 13.13 -5.39 17.59
CA MET A 147 12.05 -5.76 16.67
C MET A 147 11.49 -4.55 15.91
N LEU A 148 11.38 -3.39 16.58
CA LEU A 148 10.94 -2.15 15.96
C LEU A 148 11.97 -1.65 14.93
N ALA A 149 13.25 -1.63 15.28
CA ALA A 149 14.33 -1.23 14.40
C ALA A 149 14.41 -2.13 13.15
N ILE A 150 14.32 -3.46 13.32
CA ILE A 150 14.26 -4.41 12.21
C ILE A 150 13.01 -4.14 11.34
N GLY A 151 11.86 -3.90 11.97
CA GLY A 151 10.61 -3.57 11.27
C GLY A 151 10.71 -2.31 10.41
N PHE A 152 11.25 -1.22 10.94
CA PHE A 152 11.43 0.04 10.19
C PHE A 152 12.50 -0.07 9.10
N SER A 153 13.63 -0.73 9.39
CA SER A 153 14.69 -0.98 8.41
C SER A 153 14.18 -1.84 7.24
N LEU A 154 13.39 -2.88 7.52
CA LEU A 154 12.78 -3.72 6.49
C LEU A 154 11.66 -2.97 5.76
N GLY A 155 10.78 -2.30 6.50
CA GLY A 155 9.55 -1.68 6.00
C GLY A 155 9.75 -0.42 5.15
N TYR A 156 10.82 0.35 5.37
CA TYR A 156 11.14 1.55 4.58
C TYR A 156 12.55 1.53 3.99
N GLY A 157 13.54 1.01 4.71
CA GLY A 157 14.93 0.96 4.23
C GLY A 157 15.10 0.09 2.98
N ALA A 158 14.58 -1.14 3.00
CA ALA A 158 14.66 -2.02 1.84
C ALA A 158 13.91 -1.47 0.60
N PRO A 159 12.66 -0.95 0.70
CA PRO A 159 12.02 -0.25 -0.39
C PRO A 159 12.84 0.94 -0.93
N LEU A 160 13.43 1.75 -0.05
CA LEU A 160 14.22 2.91 -0.46
C LEU A 160 15.42 2.49 -1.31
N ILE A 161 16.14 1.44 -0.88
CA ILE A 161 17.26 0.88 -1.64
C ILE A 161 16.82 0.42 -3.02
N ILE A 162 15.71 -0.34 -3.11
CA ILE A 162 15.18 -0.83 -4.39
C ILE A 162 14.82 0.33 -5.32
N VAL A 163 14.15 1.37 -4.80
CA VAL A 163 13.77 2.54 -5.60
C VAL A 163 14.98 3.33 -6.07
N ILE A 164 15.98 3.55 -5.20
CA ILE A 164 17.22 4.23 -5.57
C ILE A 164 17.95 3.46 -6.67
N ILE A 165 18.13 2.14 -6.51
CA ILE A 165 18.76 1.30 -7.53
C ILE A 165 17.97 1.38 -8.84
N THR A 166 16.64 1.29 -8.77
CA THR A 166 15.76 1.38 -9.96
C THR A 166 15.97 2.72 -10.67
N ILE A 167 16.01 3.83 -9.94
CA ILE A 167 16.27 5.16 -10.52
C ILE A 167 17.68 5.23 -11.09
N SER A 168 18.71 4.81 -10.37
CA SER A 168 20.10 4.85 -10.84
C SER A 168 20.30 4.07 -12.15
N VAL A 169 19.69 2.89 -12.27
CA VAL A 169 19.78 2.05 -13.47
C VAL A 169 18.96 2.62 -14.64
N THR A 170 17.86 3.34 -14.35
CA THR A 170 16.95 3.88 -15.38
C THR A 170 17.22 5.36 -15.73
N ALA A 171 17.99 6.08 -14.91
CA ALA A 171 18.29 7.50 -15.05
C ALA A 171 19.05 7.82 -16.35
N HIS A 172 19.99 6.96 -16.75
CA HIS A 172 20.81 7.16 -17.95
C HIS A 172 19.98 7.18 -19.26
N LYS A 173 18.73 6.70 -19.23
CA LYS A 173 17.88 6.59 -20.42
C LYS A 173 16.64 7.49 -20.38
N LEU A 174 16.41 8.26 -19.31
CA LEU A 174 15.14 9.00 -19.08
C LEU A 174 13.90 8.11 -19.21
N THR A 175 14.03 6.82 -18.85
CA THR A 175 12.98 5.79 -19.01
C THR A 175 12.38 5.34 -17.68
N TYR A 176 12.55 6.11 -16.62
CA TYR A 176 11.92 5.83 -15.33
C TYR A 176 10.39 6.04 -15.41
N ILE A 177 9.96 7.02 -16.20
CA ILE A 177 8.56 7.37 -16.45
C ILE A 177 8.12 6.82 -17.81
N ARG A 178 6.86 6.40 -17.89
CA ARG A 178 6.19 5.98 -19.13
C ARG A 178 6.28 7.08 -20.21
N GLN A 179 6.80 6.73 -21.39
CA GLN A 179 7.00 7.69 -22.48
C GLN A 179 5.73 8.04 -23.26
N ASP A 180 4.61 7.36 -23.00
CA ASP A 180 3.30 7.60 -23.63
C ASP A 180 2.42 8.63 -22.88
N GLY A 181 2.98 9.30 -21.88
CA GLY A 181 2.44 10.53 -21.31
C GLY A 181 1.73 10.42 -19.97
N GLY A 182 1.82 9.27 -19.27
CA GLY A 182 1.35 9.10 -17.89
C GLY A 182 2.48 9.14 -16.85
N CYS A 183 2.22 9.76 -15.69
CA CYS A 183 3.16 9.78 -14.55
C CYS A 183 3.14 8.45 -13.77
N TRP A 184 3.68 7.41 -14.42
CA TRP A 184 3.77 6.06 -13.89
C TRP A 184 5.06 5.37 -14.35
N LEU A 185 5.44 4.27 -13.68
CA LEU A 185 6.58 3.41 -14.03
C LEU A 185 6.45 2.90 -15.47
N ASP A 186 7.54 2.98 -16.23
CA ASP A 186 7.60 2.48 -17.61
C ASP A 186 7.59 0.94 -17.67
N TRP A 187 6.73 0.37 -18.53
CA TRP A 187 6.64 -1.07 -18.80
C TRP A 187 7.30 -1.46 -20.13
N ASP A 188 7.42 -0.55 -21.09
CA ASP A 188 7.73 -0.90 -22.47
C ASP A 188 9.24 -0.93 -22.75
N LYS A 189 9.99 0.10 -22.35
CA LYS A 189 11.41 0.24 -22.70
C LYS A 189 12.35 -0.16 -21.58
N SER A 190 12.08 0.25 -20.34
CA SER A 190 12.97 -0.03 -19.19
C SER A 190 12.52 -1.18 -18.32
N LYS A 191 11.27 -1.64 -18.47
CA LYS A 191 10.65 -2.65 -17.59
C LYS A 191 10.72 -2.24 -16.11
N ALA A 192 10.78 -0.94 -15.79
CA ALA A 192 10.91 -0.43 -14.42
C ALA A 192 9.80 -0.93 -13.49
N LEU A 193 8.59 -1.17 -14.02
CA LEU A 193 7.49 -1.78 -13.27
C LEU A 193 7.80 -3.20 -12.76
N LEU A 194 8.69 -3.97 -13.42
CA LEU A 194 9.12 -5.28 -12.91
C LEU A 194 9.93 -5.16 -11.62
N ALA A 195 10.67 -4.06 -11.42
CA ALA A 195 11.40 -3.79 -10.18
C ALA A 195 10.47 -3.60 -8.98
N PHE A 196 9.18 -3.33 -9.24
CA PHE A 196 8.13 -3.30 -8.23
C PHE A 196 7.36 -4.62 -8.14
N VAL A 197 6.89 -5.15 -9.29
CA VAL A 197 6.02 -6.33 -9.35
C VAL A 197 6.72 -7.59 -8.83
N ILE A 198 7.99 -7.80 -9.17
CA ILE A 198 8.73 -9.00 -8.76
C ILE A 198 8.87 -9.04 -7.23
N PRO A 199 9.39 -8.00 -6.54
CA PRO A 199 9.40 -7.98 -5.08
C PRO A 199 8.02 -8.16 -4.46
N ALA A 200 6.99 -7.50 -5.00
CA ALA A 200 5.62 -7.60 -4.49
C ALA A 200 5.09 -9.04 -4.53
N LEU A 201 5.20 -9.73 -5.66
CA LEU A 201 4.73 -11.11 -5.82
C LEU A 201 5.54 -12.09 -4.96
N MET A 202 6.85 -11.89 -4.84
CA MET A 202 7.71 -12.69 -3.95
C MET A 202 7.29 -12.54 -2.49
N ILE A 203 7.01 -11.31 -2.04
CA ILE A 203 6.54 -11.05 -0.68
C ILE A 203 5.18 -11.70 -0.43
N VAL A 204 4.26 -11.62 -1.39
CA VAL A 204 2.94 -12.28 -1.31
C VAL A 204 3.13 -13.79 -1.12
N LEU A 205 3.98 -14.43 -1.92
CA LEU A 205 4.26 -15.86 -1.80
C LEU A 205 4.86 -16.23 -0.44
N ILE A 206 5.85 -15.47 0.04
CA ILE A 206 6.48 -15.70 1.34
C ILE A 206 5.46 -15.59 2.47
N ASN A 207 4.59 -14.58 2.44
CA ASN A 207 3.55 -14.40 3.45
C ASN A 207 2.49 -15.52 3.43
N LEU A 208 2.16 -16.05 2.25
CA LEU A 208 1.30 -17.24 2.15
C LEU A 208 1.95 -18.47 2.80
N ILE A 209 3.24 -18.71 2.57
CA ILE A 209 3.98 -19.80 3.20
C ILE A 209 4.02 -19.64 4.72
N ILE A 210 4.34 -18.43 5.19
CA ILE A 210 4.33 -18.09 6.62
C ILE A 210 2.96 -18.40 7.25
N LEU A 211 1.89 -17.96 6.60
CA LEU A 211 0.54 -18.18 7.07
C LEU A 211 0.22 -19.68 7.19
N LEU A 212 0.56 -20.48 6.18
CA LEU A 212 0.34 -21.93 6.20
C LEU A 212 1.08 -22.59 7.38
N VAL A 213 2.36 -22.26 7.58
CA VAL A 213 3.17 -22.79 8.69
C VAL A 213 2.57 -22.41 10.05
N VAL A 214 2.14 -21.16 10.19
CA VAL A 214 1.57 -20.64 11.44
C VAL A 214 0.22 -21.30 11.74
N LEU A 215 -0.68 -21.37 10.76
CA LEU A 215 -1.99 -22.02 10.89
C LEU A 215 -1.82 -23.49 11.28
N TYR A 216 -0.92 -24.22 10.62
CA TYR A 216 -0.61 -25.60 10.96
C TYR A 216 -0.14 -25.74 12.43
N LYS A 217 0.83 -24.93 12.86
CA LYS A 217 1.33 -24.97 14.25
C LYS A 217 0.27 -24.53 15.27
N MET A 218 -0.60 -23.58 14.94
CA MET A 218 -1.68 -23.10 15.82
C MET A 218 -2.79 -24.15 15.97
N LEU A 219 -3.09 -24.92 14.92
CA LEU A 219 -4.03 -26.03 14.97
C LEU A 219 -3.49 -27.18 15.81
N ARG A 220 -2.19 -27.49 15.69
CA ARG A 220 -1.53 -28.57 16.44
C ARG A 220 -1.39 -28.28 17.94
N ARG A 221 -1.27 -27.01 18.36
CA ARG A 221 -1.08 -26.60 19.77
C ARG A 221 -2.38 -26.31 20.54
N ARG A 222 -3.50 -26.95 20.20
CA ARG A 222 -4.80 -26.78 20.88
C ARG A 222 -4.91 -27.44 22.29
N ALA A 223 -3.81 -27.74 22.97
CA ALA A 223 -3.84 -28.32 24.33
C ALA A 223 -3.65 -27.24 25.41
N VAL A 224 -4.66 -27.11 26.29
CA VAL A 224 -4.78 -26.38 27.57
C VAL A 224 -4.25 -24.93 27.61
N VAL A 225 -5.15 -23.94 27.79
CA VAL A 225 -4.81 -22.50 27.73
C VAL A 225 -5.04 -21.83 29.09
N ASP A 226 -3.99 -21.18 29.59
CA ASP A 226 -4.04 -20.22 30.71
C ASP A 226 -4.41 -18.80 30.20
N THR A 227 -4.98 -17.97 31.08
CA THR A 227 -5.56 -16.66 30.81
C THR A 227 -4.58 -15.64 30.21
N ALA A 228 -3.29 -15.66 30.59
CA ALA A 228 -2.26 -14.80 30.01
C ALA A 228 -1.96 -15.13 28.54
N GLN A 229 -2.00 -16.41 28.18
CA GLN A 229 -1.75 -16.91 26.83
C GLN A 229 -2.89 -16.59 25.86
N ALA A 230 -4.10 -16.34 26.38
CA ALA A 230 -5.28 -15.99 25.58
C ALA A 230 -5.15 -14.64 24.86
N ALA A 231 -4.55 -13.63 25.50
CA ALA A 231 -4.37 -12.29 24.92
C ALA A 231 -3.32 -12.28 23.79
N GLU A 232 -2.24 -13.04 23.95
CA GLU A 232 -1.22 -13.21 22.90
C GLU A 232 -1.77 -14.03 21.73
N ARG A 233 -2.46 -15.15 22.01
CA ARG A 233 -3.12 -15.95 20.97
C ARG A 233 -4.12 -15.13 20.16
N HIS A 234 -4.91 -14.27 20.82
CA HIS A 234 -5.82 -13.37 20.12
C HIS A 234 -5.08 -12.43 19.15
N ALA A 235 -3.96 -11.84 19.58
CA ALA A 235 -3.14 -10.99 18.71
C ALA A 235 -2.62 -11.76 17.48
N LEU A 236 -2.17 -13.01 17.64
CA LEU A 236 -1.69 -13.85 16.53
C LEU A 236 -2.82 -14.22 15.57
N VAL A 237 -4.01 -14.57 16.08
CA VAL A 237 -5.18 -14.86 15.24
C VAL A 237 -5.58 -13.65 14.40
N VAL A 238 -5.56 -12.45 14.99
CA VAL A 238 -5.88 -11.22 14.25
C VAL A 238 -4.86 -11.00 13.13
N ILE A 239 -3.55 -11.05 13.41
CA ILE A 239 -2.50 -10.89 12.38
C ILE A 239 -2.66 -11.93 11.28
N ALA A 240 -2.85 -13.22 11.65
CA ALA A 240 -3.02 -14.31 10.69
C ALA A 240 -4.24 -14.08 9.80
N ARG A 241 -5.38 -13.66 10.36
CA ARG A 241 -6.60 -13.36 9.59
C ARG A 241 -6.41 -12.18 8.64
N THR A 242 -5.75 -11.12 9.11
CA THR A 242 -5.43 -9.95 8.29
C THR A 242 -4.55 -10.34 7.11
N LEU A 243 -3.48 -11.10 7.35
CA LEU A 243 -2.61 -11.61 6.27
C LEU A 243 -3.36 -12.55 5.33
N ALA A 244 -4.18 -13.47 5.85
CA ALA A 244 -4.96 -14.41 5.05
C ALA A 244 -5.91 -13.76 4.05
N VAL A 245 -6.42 -12.57 4.36
CA VAL A 245 -7.31 -11.82 3.47
C VAL A 245 -6.53 -10.83 2.61
N LEU A 246 -5.64 -10.05 3.21
CA LEU A 246 -4.95 -8.97 2.51
C LEU A 246 -3.89 -9.49 1.53
N THR A 247 -3.09 -10.49 1.90
CA THR A 247 -2.03 -11.00 1.03
C THR A 247 -2.53 -11.48 -0.33
N PRO A 248 -3.57 -12.33 -0.44
CA PRO A 248 -4.12 -12.70 -1.75
C PRO A 248 -4.82 -11.54 -2.45
N LEU A 249 -5.48 -10.62 -1.73
CA LEU A 249 -6.09 -9.44 -2.32
C LEU A 249 -5.06 -8.56 -3.03
N PHE A 250 -3.94 -8.27 -2.38
CA PHE A 250 -2.85 -7.50 -3.00
C PHE A 250 -2.23 -8.27 -4.17
N GLY A 251 -1.99 -9.58 -4.01
CA GLY A 251 -1.51 -10.42 -5.12
C GLY A 251 -2.42 -10.39 -6.34
N LEU A 252 -3.74 -10.49 -6.13
CA LEU A 252 -4.75 -10.39 -7.19
C LEU A 252 -4.79 -8.99 -7.81
N THR A 253 -4.77 -7.93 -7.00
CA THR A 253 -4.83 -6.55 -7.51
C THR A 253 -3.63 -6.27 -8.41
N TRP A 254 -2.43 -6.60 -7.98
CA TRP A 254 -1.22 -6.32 -8.77
C TRP A 254 -1.03 -7.30 -9.93
N GLY A 255 -1.47 -8.55 -9.80
CA GLY A 255 -1.56 -9.48 -10.94
C GLY A 255 -2.50 -8.96 -12.03
N LEU A 256 -3.68 -8.45 -11.65
CA LEU A 256 -4.61 -7.78 -12.57
C LEU A 256 -4.02 -6.49 -13.14
N GLY A 257 -3.27 -5.72 -12.33
CA GLY A 257 -2.57 -4.51 -12.78
C GLY A 257 -1.44 -4.79 -13.79
N VAL A 258 -0.80 -5.96 -13.74
CA VAL A 258 0.09 -6.41 -14.83
C VAL A 258 -0.74 -6.85 -16.04
N GLY A 259 -1.86 -7.53 -15.80
CA GLY A 259 -2.81 -7.93 -16.84
C GLY A 259 -3.38 -6.77 -17.65
N THR A 260 -3.63 -5.61 -17.02
CA THR A 260 -4.05 -4.38 -17.72
C THR A 260 -2.99 -3.82 -18.65
N MET A 261 -1.71 -4.12 -18.42
CA MET A 261 -0.61 -3.72 -19.29
C MET A 261 -0.35 -4.76 -20.39
N ALA A 262 -0.54 -6.05 -20.08
CA ALA A 262 -0.36 -7.15 -21.04
C ALA A 262 -1.52 -7.26 -22.05
N VAL A 263 -2.75 -7.01 -21.61
CA VAL A 263 -3.96 -7.06 -22.45
C VAL A 263 -4.72 -5.75 -22.33
N PRO A 264 -4.16 -4.66 -22.89
CA PRO A 264 -4.61 -3.32 -22.57
C PRO A 264 -6.03 -3.02 -23.07
N TYR A 265 -6.54 -3.76 -24.07
CA TYR A 265 -7.88 -3.61 -24.65
C TYR A 265 -9.01 -4.31 -23.85
N ASN A 266 -8.69 -5.08 -22.79
CA ASN A 266 -9.70 -5.83 -22.04
C ASN A 266 -10.33 -5.00 -20.91
N ARG A 267 -11.55 -4.51 -21.12
CA ARG A 267 -12.28 -3.66 -20.16
C ARG A 267 -12.53 -4.34 -18.82
N GLY A 268 -12.74 -5.66 -18.85
CA GLY A 268 -12.92 -6.46 -17.63
C GLY A 268 -11.71 -6.39 -16.70
N THR A 269 -10.49 -6.39 -17.24
CA THR A 269 -9.26 -6.35 -16.42
C THR A 269 -9.09 -5.01 -15.72
N HIS A 270 -9.40 -3.89 -16.41
CA HIS A 270 -9.32 -2.54 -15.84
C HIS A 270 -10.38 -2.30 -14.76
N ILE A 271 -11.62 -2.74 -14.99
CA ILE A 271 -12.69 -2.66 -13.99
C ILE A 271 -12.33 -3.51 -12.77
N SER A 272 -11.83 -4.73 -12.98
CA SER A 272 -11.44 -5.63 -11.89
C SER A 272 -10.30 -5.02 -11.07
N PHE A 273 -9.28 -4.46 -11.74
CA PHE A 273 -8.18 -3.77 -11.07
C PHE A 273 -8.69 -2.61 -10.19
N ALA A 274 -9.51 -1.71 -10.75
CA ALA A 274 -10.06 -0.57 -10.01
C ALA A 274 -10.94 -1.02 -8.83
N PHE A 275 -11.76 -2.07 -9.02
CA PHE A 275 -12.58 -2.67 -7.98
C PHE A 275 -11.73 -3.22 -6.83
N PHE A 276 -10.76 -4.08 -7.11
CA PHE A 276 -9.91 -4.65 -6.06
C PHE A 276 -9.06 -3.58 -5.36
N ASN A 277 -8.58 -2.57 -6.09
CA ASN A 277 -7.85 -1.45 -5.51
C ASN A 277 -8.72 -0.66 -4.52
N SER A 278 -10.00 -0.42 -4.84
CA SER A 278 -10.93 0.27 -3.94
C SER A 278 -11.19 -0.47 -2.62
N LEU A 279 -11.09 -1.80 -2.63
CA LEU A 279 -11.34 -2.64 -1.46
C LEU A 279 -10.13 -2.74 -0.51
N GLN A 280 -8.94 -2.32 -0.93
CA GLN A 280 -7.72 -2.48 -0.13
C GLN A 280 -7.80 -1.70 1.18
N GLY A 281 -8.08 -0.39 1.13
CA GLY A 281 -8.24 0.43 2.33
C GLY A 281 -9.38 -0.04 3.24
N PHE A 282 -10.49 -0.47 2.63
CA PHE A 282 -11.63 -1.02 3.36
C PHE A 282 -11.28 -2.32 4.11
N PHE A 283 -10.59 -3.27 3.47
CA PHE A 283 -10.20 -4.51 4.13
C PHE A 283 -9.11 -4.31 5.18
N ILE A 284 -8.21 -3.34 5.00
CA ILE A 284 -7.27 -2.93 6.07
C ILE A 284 -8.04 -2.43 7.29
N LEU A 285 -9.03 -1.55 7.11
CA LEU A 285 -9.89 -1.09 8.20
C LEU A 285 -10.59 -2.25 8.91
N VAL A 286 -11.28 -3.11 8.16
CA VAL A 286 -12.09 -4.20 8.74
C VAL A 286 -11.24 -5.25 9.43
N PHE A 287 -10.24 -5.81 8.74
CA PHE A 287 -9.45 -6.93 9.25
C PHE A 287 -8.28 -6.48 10.11
N GLY A 288 -7.65 -5.34 9.81
CA GLY A 288 -6.60 -4.77 10.63
C GLY A 288 -7.12 -4.24 11.97
N THR A 289 -8.25 -3.52 11.98
CA THR A 289 -8.67 -2.76 13.16
C THR A 289 -10.02 -3.20 13.74
N LEU A 290 -11.11 -3.22 12.97
CA LEU A 290 -12.47 -3.37 13.50
C LEU A 290 -12.76 -4.78 14.06
N LEU A 291 -12.12 -5.80 13.52
CA LEU A 291 -12.26 -7.18 13.97
C LEU A 291 -11.46 -7.50 15.24
N ASP A 292 -10.64 -6.57 15.73
CA ASP A 292 -10.01 -6.69 17.03
C ASP A 292 -11.03 -6.40 18.16
N LYS A 293 -11.34 -7.41 18.96
CA LYS A 293 -12.28 -7.28 20.09
C LYS A 293 -11.87 -6.18 21.09
N LYS A 294 -10.56 -5.91 21.26
CA LYS A 294 -10.08 -4.84 22.15
C LYS A 294 -10.44 -3.44 21.64
N VAL A 295 -10.51 -3.29 20.33
CA VAL A 295 -10.87 -2.04 19.66
C VAL A 295 -12.34 -1.73 19.91
N ARG A 296 -13.22 -2.71 19.70
CA ARG A 296 -14.67 -2.58 19.91
C ARG A 296 -15.08 -2.21 21.34
N MET A 297 -14.30 -2.61 22.35
CA MET A 297 -14.58 -2.29 23.76
C MET A 297 -14.04 -0.91 24.17
N SER A 298 -13.19 -0.29 23.35
CA SER A 298 -12.40 0.88 23.75
C SER A 298 -12.89 2.22 23.21
N THR A 299 -13.83 2.22 22.25
CA THR A 299 -14.27 3.41 21.51
C THR A 299 -15.13 4.40 22.33
N SER A 300 -15.35 4.19 23.62
CA SER A 300 -16.26 5.05 24.42
C SER A 300 -15.66 6.36 24.95
N LYS A 301 -14.36 6.64 24.80
CA LYS A 301 -13.75 7.92 25.24
C LYS A 301 -12.50 8.27 24.43
N CYS A 302 -12.51 9.34 23.63
CA CYS A 302 -11.29 10.14 23.43
C CYS A 302 -11.45 11.49 22.73
N ASN A 303 -10.48 12.36 23.02
CA ASN A 303 -10.26 13.70 22.50
C ASN A 303 -9.06 13.67 21.52
N LEU A 304 -9.23 14.15 20.28
CA LEU A 304 -8.41 13.75 19.12
C LEU A 304 -7.08 14.52 18.93
N HIS A 305 -6.91 15.68 19.56
CA HIS A 305 -5.95 16.71 19.09
C HIS A 305 -4.46 16.53 19.48
N GLY A 306 -4.06 15.45 20.17
CA GLY A 306 -2.66 15.28 20.62
C GLY A 306 -2.10 13.85 20.50
N ILE A 307 -2.80 12.97 19.78
CA ILE A 307 -2.54 11.52 19.84
C ILE A 307 -1.57 11.06 18.74
N PHE A 308 -1.66 11.63 17.53
CA PHE A 308 -0.72 11.33 16.44
C PHE A 308 0.72 11.74 16.77
N TYR A 309 0.88 12.87 17.46
CA TYR A 309 2.19 13.35 17.90
C TYR A 309 2.86 12.39 18.90
N LEU A 310 2.08 11.85 19.84
CA LEU A 310 2.56 10.85 20.80
C LEU A 310 2.99 9.54 20.12
N TYR A 311 2.24 9.07 19.11
CA TYR A 311 2.65 7.92 18.31
C TYR A 311 4.04 8.11 17.70
N TRP A 312 4.27 9.25 17.03
CA TRP A 312 5.53 9.50 16.34
C TRP A 312 6.70 9.64 17.32
N ILE A 313 6.51 10.40 18.41
CA ILE A 313 7.50 10.54 19.48
C ILE A 313 7.87 9.20 20.11
N ASP A 314 6.88 8.38 20.48
CA ASP A 314 7.13 7.11 21.16
C ASP A 314 7.99 6.16 20.31
N ASN A 315 7.72 6.10 18.99
CA ASN A 315 8.44 5.23 18.08
C ASN A 315 9.85 5.77 17.77
N VAL A 316 9.98 7.08 17.56
CA VAL A 316 11.30 7.72 17.33
C VAL A 316 12.19 7.61 18.55
N ASN A 317 11.69 7.93 19.75
CA ASN A 317 12.45 7.82 21.00
C ASN A 317 12.81 6.37 21.36
N MET A 318 12.22 5.37 20.69
CA MET A 318 12.63 3.98 20.82
C MET A 318 13.71 3.57 19.82
N LEU A 319 13.87 4.31 18.72
CA LEU A 319 14.89 4.10 17.69
C LEU A 319 16.21 4.81 18.01
N PHE A 320 16.17 5.86 18.84
CA PHE A 320 17.33 6.57 19.39
C PHE A 320 17.51 6.28 20.89
#